data_AF-A0A3D4UX83-F1
#
_entry.id   AF-A0A3D4UX83-F1
#
_cell.length_a   1.000
_cell.length_b   1.000
_cell.length_c   1.000
_cell.angle_alpha   90.00
_cell.angle_beta   90.00
_cell.angle_gamma   90.00
#
_symmetry.space_group_name_H-M   'P 1'
#
loop_
_entity.id
_entity.type
_entity.pdbx_description
1 polymer ?
#
loop_
_entity_poly.entity_id
_entity_poly.type
_entity_poly.pdbx_seq_one_letter_code
_entity_poly.pdbx_strand_id
1 'polypeptide(L)'
;LNIDHFTPFNLSDENSLSAIAITTALTFFSFLGIESATIPAEDVENPTETVAFATKWGTLIAAVVYILSSFSIMGIIHPDVLSNSTAPFADAANILWGSGGNLIIALAATISV
;
A
#
# COMPACT_ATOMS: atom_id res chain seq x y z
N LEU A 1 7.60 -3.14 -16.21
CA LEU A 1 7.80 -1.96 -15.35
C LEU A 1 8.63 -0.97 -16.14
N ASN A 2 8.15 0.25 -16.27
CA ASN A 2 8.90 1.35 -16.87
C ASN A 2 9.65 2.08 -15.75
N ILE A 3 10.98 2.08 -15.82
CA ILE A 3 11.84 2.70 -14.81
C ILE A 3 11.87 4.22 -14.95
N ASP A 4 11.56 4.73 -16.14
CA ASP A 4 11.54 6.18 -16.41
C ASP A 4 10.45 6.89 -15.59
N HIS A 5 9.41 6.16 -15.16
CA HIS A 5 8.36 6.68 -14.28
C HIS A 5 8.89 7.11 -12.90
N PHE A 6 10.07 6.65 -12.49
CA PHE A 6 10.69 7.02 -11.20
C PHE A 6 11.62 8.22 -11.31
N THR A 7 11.73 8.82 -12.51
CA THR A 7 12.56 9.99 -12.76
C THR A 7 11.72 11.16 -13.26
N PRO A 8 11.77 12.34 -12.61
CA PRO A 8 12.54 12.64 -11.40
C PRO A 8 11.98 11.95 -10.14
N PHE A 9 12.84 11.71 -9.15
CA PHE A 9 12.46 11.03 -7.90
C PHE A 9 11.43 11.80 -7.06
N ASN A 10 11.47 13.13 -7.15
CA ASN A 10 10.51 14.01 -6.49
C ASN A 10 9.75 14.79 -7.56
N LEU A 11 8.46 14.47 -7.70
CA LEU A 11 7.52 15.14 -8.60
C LEU A 11 6.76 16.28 -7.91
N SER A 12 6.94 16.46 -6.60
CA SER A 12 6.34 17.60 -5.90
C SER A 12 7.14 18.88 -6.13
N ASP A 13 6.46 20.02 -5.97
CA ASP A 13 7.09 21.34 -5.96
C ASP A 13 7.89 21.63 -4.66
N GLU A 14 7.89 20.68 -3.72
CA GLU A 14 8.56 20.78 -2.42
C GLU A 14 9.99 20.22 -2.46
N ASN A 15 10.81 20.58 -1.46
CA ASN A 15 12.10 19.91 -1.29
C ASN A 15 11.91 18.43 -0.88
N SER A 16 12.90 17.59 -1.18
CA SER A 16 12.79 16.13 -0.96
C SER A 16 12.53 15.74 0.50
N LEU A 17 13.03 16.50 1.48
CA LEU A 17 12.80 16.19 2.89
C LEU A 17 11.35 16.46 3.28
N SER A 18 10.78 17.57 2.81
CA SER A 18 9.37 17.92 3.00
C SER A 18 8.46 16.89 2.33
N ALA A 19 8.77 16.51 1.08
CA ALA A 19 8.04 15.48 0.36
C ALA A 19 8.03 14.14 1.11
N ILE A 20 9.19 13.69 1.60
CA ILE A 20 9.30 12.47 2.42
C ILE A 20 8.44 12.58 3.68
N ALA A 21 8.46 13.71 4.39
CA ALA A 21 7.69 13.90 5.61
C ALA A 21 6.17 13.81 5.35
N ILE A 22 5.68 14.49 4.30
CA ILE A 22 4.27 14.47 3.92
C ILE A 22 3.84 13.06 3.49
N THR A 23 4.61 12.41 2.62
CA THR A 23 4.34 11.03 2.18
C THR A 23 4.35 10.07 3.36
N THR A 24 5.32 10.20 4.27
CA THR A 24 5.41 9.37 5.48
C THR A 24 4.14 9.51 6.32
N ALA A 25 3.68 10.73 6.59
CA ALA A 25 2.46 10.98 7.34
C ALA A 25 1.22 10.33 6.69
N LEU A 26 1.09 10.42 5.37
CA LEU A 26 0.00 9.76 4.63
C LEU A 26 0.10 8.23 4.69
N THR A 27 1.30 7.67 4.51
CA THR A 27 1.50 6.21 4.54
C THR A 27 1.28 5.60 5.93
N PHE A 28 1.49 6.36 7.00
CA PHE A 28 1.20 5.88 8.35
C PHE A 28 -0.29 5.55 8.55
N PHE A 29 -1.19 6.21 7.81
CA PHE A 29 -2.61 5.87 7.83
C PHE A 29 -2.86 4.41 7.41
N SER A 30 -2.06 3.89 6.46
CA SER A 30 -2.15 2.49 6.02
C SER A 30 -1.75 1.47 7.09
N PHE A 31 -1.07 1.91 8.16
CA PHE A 31 -0.67 1.07 9.28
C PHE A 31 -1.60 1.20 10.50
N LEU A 32 -2.73 1.90 10.36
CA LEU A 32 -3.79 1.85 11.35
C LEU A 32 -4.32 0.42 11.47
N GLY A 33 -4.48 -0.06 12.70
CA GLY A 33 -4.92 -1.43 12.99
C GLY A 33 -3.80 -2.39 13.41
N ILE A 34 -2.53 -1.96 13.47
CA ILE A 34 -1.46 -2.76 14.09
C ILE A 34 -1.81 -3.11 15.56
N GLU A 35 -2.51 -2.20 16.24
CA GLU A 35 -3.00 -2.40 17.61
C GLU A 35 -4.02 -3.54 17.72
N SER A 36 -4.66 -3.96 16.62
CA SER A 36 -5.66 -5.04 16.66
C SER A 36 -5.08 -6.38 17.10
N ALA A 37 -3.76 -6.57 17.02
CA ALA A 37 -3.09 -7.75 17.56
C ALA A 37 -3.22 -7.87 19.10
N THR A 38 -3.49 -6.77 19.82
CA THR A 38 -3.65 -6.78 21.27
C THR A 38 -5.09 -7.07 21.71
N ILE A 39 -6.08 -6.96 20.81
CA ILE A 39 -7.50 -7.15 21.13
C ILE A 39 -7.79 -8.52 21.74
N PRO A 40 -7.30 -9.65 21.18
CA PRO A 40 -7.54 -10.98 21.74
C PRO A 40 -6.49 -11.40 22.78
N ALA A 41 -5.74 -10.47 23.38
CA ALA A 41 -4.63 -10.82 24.26
C ALA A 41 -5.02 -11.69 25.47
N GLU A 42 -6.28 -11.64 25.93
CA GLU A 42 -6.76 -12.46 27.05
C GLU A 42 -7.13 -13.90 26.63
N ASP A 43 -7.29 -14.15 25.33
CA ASP A 43 -7.76 -15.43 24.77
C ASP A 43 -6.66 -16.20 24.01
N VAL A 44 -5.43 -15.71 24.02
CA VAL A 44 -4.28 -16.34 23.34
C VAL A 44 -3.27 -16.91 24.32
N GLU A 45 -2.67 -18.04 23.95
CA GLU A 45 -1.60 -18.66 24.73
C GLU A 45 -0.35 -17.78 24.73
N ASN A 46 0.32 -17.64 25.89
CA ASN A 46 1.52 -16.82 26.08
C ASN A 46 1.40 -15.41 25.48
N PRO A 47 0.45 -14.58 25.94
CA PRO A 47 0.06 -13.36 25.24
C PRO A 47 1.19 -12.35 25.06
N THR A 48 2.12 -12.25 26.01
CA THR A 48 3.29 -11.37 25.90
C THR A 48 4.16 -11.72 24.68
N GLU A 49 4.35 -13.01 24.39
CA GLU A 49 5.18 -13.45 23.26
C GLU A 49 4.37 -13.48 21.96
N THR A 50 3.16 -14.03 22.01
CA THR A 50 2.28 -14.20 20.85
C THR A 50 1.88 -12.86 20.23
N VAL A 51 1.44 -11.89 21.06
CA VAL A 51 1.06 -10.55 20.57
C VAL A 51 2.29 -9.84 20.00
N ALA A 52 3.42 -9.86 20.71
CA ALA A 52 4.65 -9.23 20.22
C ALA A 52 5.12 -9.85 18.89
N PHE A 53 5.02 -11.17 18.74
CA PHE A 53 5.35 -11.86 17.49
C PHE A 53 4.38 -11.48 16.36
N ALA A 54 3.07 -11.53 16.63
CA ALA A 54 2.02 -11.21 15.66
C ALA A 54 2.13 -9.76 15.17
N THR A 55 2.31 -8.80 16.08
CA THR A 55 2.51 -7.38 15.75
C THR A 55 3.75 -7.19 14.87
N LYS A 56 4.91 -7.74 15.27
CA LYS A 56 6.16 -7.58 14.52
C LYS A 56 6.08 -8.15 13.11
N TRP A 57 5.66 -9.40 12.99
CA TRP A 57 5.61 -10.08 11.69
C TRP A 57 4.45 -9.60 10.83
N GLY A 58 3.27 -9.36 11.41
CA GLY A 58 2.14 -8.77 10.71
C GLY A 58 2.50 -7.42 10.10
N THR A 59 3.13 -6.53 10.88
CA THR A 59 3.59 -5.22 10.40
C THR A 59 4.65 -5.36 9.32
N LEU A 60 5.64 -6.23 9.50
CA LEU A 60 6.72 -6.42 8.52
C LEU A 60 6.18 -6.95 7.19
N ILE A 61 5.30 -7.95 7.23
CA ILE A 61 4.66 -8.50 6.03
C ILE A 61 3.84 -7.43 5.33
N ALA A 62 3.01 -6.68 6.07
CA ALA A 62 2.23 -5.57 5.52
C ALA A 62 3.12 -4.52 4.84
N ALA A 63 4.21 -4.11 5.50
CA ALA A 63 5.16 -3.15 4.94
C ALA A 63 5.78 -3.64 3.63
N VAL A 64 6.20 -4.92 3.57
CA VAL A 64 6.74 -5.51 2.34
C VAL A 64 5.70 -5.51 1.22
N VAL A 65 4.46 -5.90 1.52
CA VAL A 65 3.37 -5.90 0.53
C VAL A 65 3.10 -4.47 0.03
N TYR A 66 3.05 -3.47 0.92
CA TYR A 66 2.85 -2.07 0.55
C TYR A 66 3.98 -1.51 -0.33
N ILE A 67 5.24 -1.80 0.00
CA ILE A 67 6.38 -1.35 -0.80
C ILE A 67 6.34 -1.99 -2.19
N LEU A 68 6.17 -3.31 -2.27
CA LEU A 68 6.17 -4.04 -3.54
C LEU A 68 4.99 -3.64 -4.43
N SER A 69 3.81 -3.49 -3.85
CA SER A 69 2.62 -3.07 -4.58
C SER A 69 2.75 -1.63 -5.07
N SER A 70 3.17 -0.69 -4.23
CA SER A 70 3.38 0.71 -4.63
C SER A 70 4.41 0.83 -5.75
N PHE A 71 5.56 0.15 -5.61
CA PHE A 71 6.58 0.11 -6.65
C PHE A 71 6.04 -0.46 -7.97
N SER A 72 5.25 -1.53 -7.90
CA SER A 72 4.65 -2.14 -9.09
C SER A 72 3.68 -1.20 -9.78
N ILE A 73 2.79 -0.55 -9.03
CA ILE A 73 1.80 0.40 -9.58
C ILE A 73 2.49 1.61 -10.22
N MET A 74 3.46 2.22 -9.54
CA MET A 74 4.24 3.36 -10.08
C MET A 74 5.00 2.97 -11.35
N GLY A 75 5.52 1.74 -11.43
CA GLY A 75 6.19 1.25 -12.63
C GLY A 75 5.25 0.81 -13.76
N ILE A 76 3.95 0.65 -13.52
CA ILE A 76 2.95 0.30 -14.56
C ILE A 76 2.28 1.55 -15.11
N ILE A 77 1.87 2.48 -14.24
CA ILE A 77 1.05 3.65 -14.59
C ILE A 77 1.92 4.90 -14.65
N HIS A 78 1.74 5.72 -15.69
CA HIS A 78 2.46 7.00 -15.82
C HIS A 78 2.13 7.93 -14.63
N PRO A 79 3.10 8.66 -14.05
CA PRO A 79 2.87 9.47 -12.85
C PRO A 79 1.73 10.48 -12.95
N ASP A 80 1.60 11.16 -14.10
CA ASP A 80 0.51 12.14 -14.35
C ASP A 80 -0.89 11.51 -14.34
N VAL A 81 -0.99 10.24 -14.75
CA VAL A 81 -2.26 9.49 -14.72
C VAL A 81 -2.50 8.94 -13.32
N LEU A 82 -1.44 8.40 -12.70
CA LEU A 82 -1.50 7.80 -11.37
C LEU A 82 -1.93 8.80 -10.29
N SER A 83 -1.44 10.03 -10.33
CA SER A 83 -1.78 11.09 -9.36
C SER A 83 -3.26 11.49 -9.38
N ASN A 84 -3.94 11.28 -10.51
CA ASN A 84 -5.35 11.58 -10.70
C ASN A 84 -6.26 10.34 -10.56
N SER A 85 -5.68 9.15 -10.36
CA SER A 85 -6.42 7.90 -10.24
C SER A 85 -7.07 7.76 -8.87
N THR A 86 -8.36 7.41 -8.86
CA THR A 86 -9.09 7.06 -7.64
C THR A 86 -9.04 5.56 -7.31
N ALA A 87 -8.57 4.73 -8.25
CA ALA A 87 -8.54 3.27 -8.12
C ALA A 87 -7.31 2.65 -8.82
N PRO A 88 -6.09 2.96 -8.34
CA PRO A 88 -4.86 2.65 -9.07
C PRO A 88 -4.61 1.15 -9.30
N PHE A 89 -5.06 0.28 -8.40
CA PHE A 89 -4.97 -1.17 -8.59
C PHE A 89 -5.92 -1.69 -9.68
N ALA A 90 -7.12 -1.10 -9.80
CA ALA A 90 -8.06 -1.46 -10.85
C ALA A 90 -7.58 -0.97 -12.22
N ASP A 91 -6.97 0.23 -12.27
CA ASP A 91 -6.35 0.76 -13.48
C ASP A 91 -5.18 -0.10 -13.94
N ALA A 92 -4.30 -0.50 -13.01
CA ALA A 92 -3.19 -1.41 -13.31
C ALA A 92 -3.70 -2.76 -13.82
N ALA A 93 -4.77 -3.31 -13.23
CA ALA A 93 -5.36 -4.56 -13.70
C ALA A 93 -5.95 -4.44 -15.11
N ASN A 94 -6.57 -3.32 -15.46
CA ASN A 94 -7.05 -3.08 -16.82
C ASN A 94 -5.90 -2.98 -17.83
N ILE A 95 -4.75 -2.39 -17.43
CA ILE A 95 -3.55 -2.33 -18.27
C ILE A 95 -2.93 -3.72 -18.46
N LEU A 96 -2.86 -4.53 -17.39
CA LEU A 96 -2.20 -5.83 -17.41
C LEU A 96 -3.05 -6.95 -18.05
N TRP A 97 -4.35 -6.95 -17.79
CA TRP A 97 -5.27 -8.03 -18.19
C TRP A 97 -6.28 -7.60 -19.25
N GLY A 98 -6.27 -6.34 -19.67
CA GLY A 98 -7.21 -5.81 -20.65
C GLY A 98 -8.60 -5.56 -20.08
N SER A 99 -9.58 -5.42 -20.98
CA SER A 99 -10.95 -5.06 -20.64
C SER A 99 -11.60 -6.06 -19.67
N GLY A 100 -11.99 -5.58 -18.50
CA GLY A 100 -12.61 -6.39 -17.43
C GLY A 100 -11.71 -6.63 -16.22
N GLY A 101 -10.40 -6.38 -16.33
CA GLY A 101 -9.47 -6.48 -15.19
C GLY A 101 -9.83 -5.52 -14.05
N ASN A 102 -10.25 -4.30 -14.38
CA ASN A 102 -10.74 -3.32 -13.42
C ASN A 102 -11.94 -3.82 -12.60
N LEU A 103 -12.89 -4.50 -13.26
CA LEU A 103 -14.13 -4.94 -12.64
C LEU A 103 -13.88 -6.05 -11.62
N ILE A 104 -12.96 -6.98 -11.93
CA ILE A 104 -12.56 -8.04 -10.98
C ILE A 104 -11.95 -7.43 -9.72
N ILE A 105 -11.01 -6.48 -9.88
CA ILE A 105 -10.36 -5.84 -8.73
C ILE A 105 -11.35 -4.96 -7.96
N ALA A 106 -12.23 -4.23 -8.64
CA ALA A 106 -13.26 -3.42 -7.98
C ALA A 106 -14.22 -4.27 -7.14
N LEU A 107 -14.64 -5.42 -7.64
CA LEU A 107 -15.49 -6.36 -6.89
C LEU A 107 -14.75 -6.95 -5.69
N ALA A 108 -13.49 -7.38 -5.88
CA ALA A 108 -12.68 -7.92 -4.79
C ALA A 108 -12.48 -6.86 -3.67
N ALA A 109 -12.18 -5.62 -4.05
CA ALA A 109 -12.04 -4.52 -3.10
C ALA A 109 -13.34 -4.23 -2.34
N THR A 110 -14.50 -4.30 -3.01
CA THR A 110 -15.81 -4.08 -2.38
C THR A 110 -16.16 -5.15 -1.35
N ILE A 111 -15.77 -6.41 -1.58
CA ILE A 111 -16.08 -7.54 -0.68
C ILE A 111 -15.14 -7.58 0.53
N SER A 112 -13.90 -7.13 0.35
CA SER A 112 -12.85 -7.21 1.38
C SER A 112 -12.96 -6.16 2.49
N VAL A 113 -13.71 -5.08 2.25
CA VAL A 113 -13.88 -3.94 3.18
C VAL A 113 -15.08 -4.15 4.09
#